data_AF-X1GPT7-F1
#
_entry.id   AF-X1GPT7-F1
#
_cell.length_a   1.000
_cell.length_b   1.000
_cell.length_c   1.000
_cell.angle_alpha   90.00
_cell.angle_beta   90.00
_cell.angle_gamma   90.00
#
_symmetry.space_group_name_H-M   'P 1'
#
loop_
_entity.id
_entity.type
_entity.pdbx_description
1 polymer ?
#
loop_
_entity_poly.entity_id
_entity_poly.type
_entity_poly.pdbx_seq_one_letter_code
_entity_poly.pdbx_strand_id
1 'polypeptide(L)'
;MKYVRKRDGQLQEWDQGRIATAITQAFKATGDDDGRISQKLSDEVAHVLLERFGEDGVPTVEEIQDLVENTIMAAGYYEVARAYILYRAKQTEKRELAFRLTTGDIINDYIGRSDWMVNENANIDYSVQGLNLYIIAKTISTFWLNRVYPSKVRRGHNSGDFHIHDLSMFGPYCVGWDLQEILLEGFPRGVEGKTTSNPPKHLRVALKQSMNYMFTLSLEAAGAQAFSNFDTLLAPYIARDHLTYDEVKQDIQEWMFDMNVGTRSGGQTPFTNITIDRTVPKFMK
;
A
#
# COMPACT_ATOMS: atom_id res chain seq x y z
N MET A 1 12.23 -39.94 17.54
CA MET A 1 11.45 -38.67 17.55
C MET A 1 10.08 -38.93 16.99
N LYS A 2 9.03 -38.55 17.72
CA LYS A 2 7.63 -38.70 17.28
C LYS A 2 6.98 -37.39 16.83
N TYR A 3 7.37 -36.27 17.44
CA TYR A 3 6.74 -34.97 17.20
C TYR A 3 7.73 -33.82 17.07
N VAL A 4 7.31 -32.78 16.36
CA VAL A 4 7.97 -31.48 16.22
C VAL A 4 7.01 -30.40 16.72
N ARG A 5 7.52 -29.43 17.47
CA ARG A 5 6.74 -28.28 17.93
C ARG A 5 6.78 -27.17 16.89
N LYS A 6 5.61 -26.83 16.33
CA LYS A 6 5.44 -25.66 15.45
C LYS A 6 5.48 -24.36 16.24
N ARG A 7 5.62 -23.24 15.52
CA ARG A 7 5.66 -21.87 16.08
C ARG A 7 4.38 -21.47 16.82
N ASP A 8 3.25 -22.04 16.44
CA ASP A 8 1.93 -21.86 17.09
C ASP A 8 1.76 -22.74 18.35
N GLY A 9 2.80 -23.49 18.73
CA GLY A 9 2.78 -24.42 19.85
C GLY A 9 2.16 -25.79 19.53
N GLN A 10 1.56 -25.98 18.35
CA GLN A 10 0.98 -27.27 17.97
C GLN A 10 2.07 -28.32 17.73
N LEU A 11 1.76 -29.56 18.10
CA LEU A 11 2.59 -30.71 17.79
C LEU A 11 2.25 -31.24 16.40
N GLN A 12 3.27 -31.47 15.58
CA GLN A 12 3.16 -32.14 14.29
C GLN A 12 3.97 -33.42 14.32
N GLU A 13 3.50 -34.48 13.67
CA GLU A 13 4.27 -35.71 13.49
C GLU A 13 5.60 -35.45 12.79
N TRP A 14 6.66 -36.11 13.27
CA TRP A 14 7.99 -36.04 12.68
C TRP A 14 7.97 -36.61 11.26
N ASP A 15 8.45 -35.82 10.30
CA ASP A 15 8.61 -36.23 8.89
C ASP A 15 9.96 -35.73 8.36
N GLN A 16 10.91 -36.65 8.28
CA GLN A 16 12.25 -36.40 7.74
C GLN A 16 12.20 -36.01 6.25
N GLY A 17 11.20 -36.48 5.49
CA GLY A 17 11.06 -36.18 4.07
C GLY A 17 10.90 -34.68 3.80
N ARG A 18 10.35 -33.92 4.75
CA ARG A 18 10.26 -32.45 4.66
C ARG A 18 11.61 -31.77 4.74
N ILE A 19 12.54 -32.32 5.51
CA ILE A 19 13.92 -31.83 5.61
C ILE A 19 14.64 -32.10 4.29
N ALA A 20 14.62 -33.35 3.80
CA ALA A 20 15.20 -33.72 2.52
C ALA A 20 14.67 -32.86 1.36
N THR A 21 13.36 -32.61 1.32
CA THR A 21 12.72 -31.75 0.31
C THR A 21 13.22 -30.31 0.40
N ALA A 22 13.32 -29.75 1.62
CA ALA A 22 13.78 -28.38 1.81
C ALA A 22 15.25 -28.19 1.42
N ILE A 23 16.11 -29.17 1.75
CA ILE A 23 17.51 -29.21 1.32
C ILE A 23 17.59 -29.34 -0.21
N THR A 24 16.81 -30.24 -0.81
CA THR A 24 16.76 -30.41 -2.27
C THR A 24 16.36 -29.12 -2.99
N GLN A 25 15.40 -28.35 -2.45
CA GLN A 25 15.03 -27.06 -3.02
C GLN A 25 16.17 -26.03 -2.95
N ALA A 26 16.99 -26.05 -1.91
CA ALA A 26 18.15 -25.18 -1.80
C ALA A 26 19.23 -25.54 -2.83
N PHE A 27 19.53 -26.84 -3.00
CA PHE A 27 20.45 -27.33 -4.03
C PHE A 27 19.98 -26.96 -5.44
N LYS A 28 18.69 -27.16 -5.74
CA LYS A 28 18.10 -26.77 -7.03
C LYS A 28 18.23 -25.27 -7.31
N ALA A 29 18.10 -24.43 -6.28
CA ALA A 29 18.24 -22.98 -6.42
C ALA A 29 19.68 -22.54 -6.77
N THR A 30 20.69 -23.37 -6.46
CA THR A 30 22.10 -23.14 -6.81
C THR A 30 22.53 -23.85 -8.09
N GLY A 31 21.65 -24.58 -8.76
CA GLY A 31 21.94 -25.28 -10.03
C GLY A 31 22.45 -26.71 -9.88
N ASP A 32 22.49 -27.25 -8.65
CA ASP A 32 22.86 -28.64 -8.37
C ASP A 32 21.59 -29.46 -8.09
N ASP A 33 21.39 -30.58 -8.78
CA ASP A 33 20.23 -31.46 -8.58
C ASP A 33 20.66 -32.86 -8.14
N ASP A 34 21.49 -32.94 -7.09
CA ASP A 34 21.85 -34.21 -6.47
C ASP A 34 20.98 -34.48 -5.23
N GLY A 35 19.81 -35.06 -5.47
CA GLY A 35 18.91 -35.52 -4.40
C GLY A 35 19.56 -36.54 -3.45
N ARG A 36 20.65 -37.19 -3.85
CA ARG A 36 21.37 -38.16 -3.02
C ARG A 36 22.19 -37.47 -1.93
N ILE A 37 22.75 -36.30 -2.21
CA ILE A 37 23.41 -35.44 -1.22
C ILE A 37 22.37 -34.87 -0.24
N SER A 38 21.22 -34.44 -0.76
CA SER A 38 20.12 -33.92 0.07
C SER A 38 19.60 -34.95 1.07
N GLN A 39 19.48 -36.23 0.65
CA GLN A 39 19.09 -37.30 1.55
C GLN A 39 20.15 -37.57 2.63
N LYS A 40 21.45 -37.62 2.27
CA LYS A 40 22.53 -37.82 3.24
C LYS A 40 22.57 -36.73 4.31
N LEU A 41 22.45 -35.47 3.91
CA LEU A 41 22.42 -34.35 4.86
C LEU A 41 21.16 -34.39 5.73
N SER A 42 20.02 -34.82 5.18
CA SER A 42 18.80 -35.05 5.94
C SER A 42 18.95 -36.17 6.97
N ASP A 43 19.65 -37.26 6.63
CA ASP A 43 19.95 -38.37 7.55
C ASP A 43 20.86 -37.92 8.69
N GLU A 44 21.88 -37.11 8.39
CA GLU A 44 22.78 -36.53 9.39
C GLU A 44 22.04 -35.59 10.35
N VAL A 45 21.18 -34.71 9.84
CA VAL A 45 20.32 -33.86 10.66
C VAL A 45 19.40 -34.70 11.55
N ALA A 46 18.78 -35.74 11.01
CA ALA A 46 17.91 -36.63 11.79
C ALA A 46 18.67 -37.35 12.92
N HIS A 47 19.90 -37.81 12.64
CA HIS A 47 20.77 -38.44 13.63
C HIS A 47 21.11 -37.50 14.77
N VAL A 48 21.58 -36.28 14.46
CA VAL A 48 21.95 -35.27 15.47
C VAL A 48 20.74 -34.85 16.31
N LEU A 49 19.54 -34.75 15.72
CA LEU A 49 18.32 -34.45 16.48
C LEU A 49 17.94 -35.59 17.43
N LEU A 50 18.07 -36.85 16.98
CA LEU A 50 17.84 -38.03 17.82
C LEU A 50 18.82 -38.10 18.99
N GLU A 51 20.10 -37.82 18.76
CA GLU A 51 21.10 -37.78 19.84
C GLU A 51 20.83 -36.64 20.83
N ARG A 52 20.43 -35.46 20.34
CA ARG A 52 20.24 -34.27 21.17
C ARG A 52 18.95 -34.29 21.99
N PHE A 53 17.86 -34.80 21.42
CA PHE A 53 16.53 -34.72 22.02
C PHE A 53 15.97 -36.08 22.46
N GLY A 54 16.57 -37.20 22.03
CA GLY A 54 16.09 -38.55 22.31
C GLY A 54 14.85 -38.94 21.50
N GLU A 55 14.31 -40.13 21.76
CA GLU A 55 13.15 -40.65 21.01
C GLU A 55 11.86 -39.88 21.27
N ASP A 56 11.65 -39.43 22.51
CA ASP A 56 10.46 -38.70 22.95
C ASP A 56 10.66 -37.17 23.00
N GLY A 57 11.83 -36.69 22.58
CA GLY A 57 12.11 -35.27 22.47
C GLY A 57 11.28 -34.59 21.38
N VAL A 58 10.95 -33.32 21.63
CA VAL A 58 10.12 -32.50 20.74
C VAL A 58 10.89 -31.23 20.36
N PRO A 59 11.77 -31.30 19.33
CA PRO A 59 12.46 -30.13 18.85
C PRO A 59 11.46 -29.12 18.25
N THR A 60 11.81 -27.84 18.33
CA THR A 60 11.09 -26.78 17.64
C THR A 60 11.48 -26.74 16.16
N VAL A 61 10.60 -26.20 15.32
CA VAL A 61 10.89 -25.98 13.90
C VAL A 61 12.16 -25.15 13.69
N GLU A 62 12.46 -24.21 14.60
CA GLU A 62 13.63 -23.34 14.51
C GLU A 62 14.92 -24.08 14.80
N GLU A 63 14.93 -24.92 15.85
CA GLU A 63 16.08 -25.77 16.16
C GLU A 63 16.41 -26.74 15.02
N ILE A 64 15.38 -27.30 14.37
CA ILE A 64 15.59 -28.16 13.19
C ILE A 64 16.20 -27.35 12.05
N GLN A 65 15.66 -26.17 11.75
CA GLN A 65 16.15 -25.37 10.64
C GLN A 65 17.58 -24.86 10.85
N ASP A 66 17.93 -24.47 12.08
CA ASP A 66 19.28 -24.00 12.42
C ASP A 66 20.27 -25.15 12.35
N LEU A 67 19.85 -26.37 12.72
CA LEU A 67 20.66 -27.55 12.54
C LEU A 67 20.87 -27.88 11.06
N VAL A 68 19.82 -27.81 10.23
CA VAL A 68 19.95 -28.02 8.78
C VAL A 68 20.97 -27.04 8.18
N GLU A 69 20.88 -25.77 8.55
CA GLU A 69 21.83 -24.75 8.10
C GLU A 69 23.27 -25.09 8.49
N ASN A 70 23.49 -25.44 9.76
CA ASN A 70 24.81 -25.83 10.26
C ASN A 70 25.35 -27.09 9.58
N THR A 71 24.51 -28.10 9.33
CA THR A 71 24.91 -29.34 8.64
C THR A 71 25.30 -29.06 7.18
N ILE A 72 24.55 -28.22 6.46
CA ILE A 72 24.91 -27.84 5.08
C ILE A 72 26.25 -27.07 5.06
N MET A 73 26.46 -26.15 6.01
CA MET A 73 27.73 -25.41 6.12
C MET A 73 28.90 -26.31 6.51
N ALA A 74 28.72 -27.23 7.47
CA ALA A 74 29.74 -28.17 7.92
C ALA A 74 30.17 -29.13 6.79
N ALA A 75 29.24 -29.49 5.91
CA ALA A 75 29.53 -30.29 4.72
C ALA A 75 30.21 -29.47 3.59
N GLY A 76 30.44 -28.17 3.77
CA GLY A 76 31.16 -27.30 2.83
C GLY A 76 30.30 -26.66 1.73
N TYR A 77 28.97 -26.84 1.76
CA TYR A 77 28.05 -26.30 0.74
C TYR A 77 27.57 -24.89 1.09
N TYR A 78 28.48 -23.92 1.18
CA TYR A 78 28.18 -22.56 1.64
C TYR A 78 27.12 -21.83 0.79
N GLU A 79 27.17 -21.96 -0.54
CA GLU A 79 26.18 -21.32 -1.42
C GLU A 79 24.77 -21.92 -1.25
N VAL A 80 24.69 -23.23 -1.01
CA VAL A 80 23.42 -23.92 -0.72
C VAL A 80 22.87 -23.48 0.63
N ALA A 81 23.72 -23.37 1.65
CA ALA A 81 23.31 -22.85 2.97
C ALA A 81 22.75 -21.44 2.85
N ARG A 82 23.41 -20.56 2.08
CA ARG A 82 22.94 -19.20 1.80
C ARG A 82 21.57 -19.20 1.11
N ALA A 83 21.38 -20.05 0.09
CA ALA A 83 20.11 -20.19 -0.61
C ALA A 83 18.99 -20.68 0.34
N TYR A 84 19.30 -21.64 1.23
CA TYR A 84 18.39 -22.14 2.26
C TYR A 84 17.98 -21.05 3.26
N ILE A 85 18.93 -20.27 3.77
CA ILE A 85 18.69 -19.12 4.68
C ILE A 85 17.77 -18.09 4.01
N LEU A 86 18.07 -17.71 2.77
CA LEU A 86 17.26 -16.74 2.01
C LEU A 86 15.83 -17.27 1.76
N TYR A 87 15.69 -18.56 1.47
CA TYR A 87 14.38 -19.19 1.32
C TYR A 87 13.56 -19.17 2.62
N ARG A 88 14.19 -19.49 3.77
CA ARG A 88 13.57 -19.39 5.11
C ARG A 88 13.10 -17.98 5.42
N ALA A 89 13.95 -16.98 5.15
CA ALA A 89 13.63 -15.58 5.34
C ALA A 89 12.40 -15.17 4.52
N LYS A 90 12.38 -15.53 3.23
CA LYS A 90 11.25 -15.26 2.32
C LYS A 90 9.95 -15.97 2.75
N GLN A 91 10.02 -17.20 3.24
CA GLN A 91 8.84 -17.90 3.75
C GLN A 91 8.33 -17.34 5.08
N THR A 92 9.24 -16.84 5.93
CA THR A 92 8.86 -16.13 7.15
C THR A 92 8.17 -14.81 6.82
N GLU A 93 8.74 -14.02 5.90
CA GLU A 93 8.13 -12.78 5.39
C GLU A 93 6.72 -13.04 4.82
N LYS A 94 6.55 -14.08 3.99
CA LYS A 94 5.24 -14.47 3.45
C LYS A 94 4.22 -14.82 4.54
N ARG A 95 4.65 -15.53 5.59
CA ARG A 95 3.77 -15.91 6.69
C ARG A 95 3.44 -14.74 7.60
N GLU A 96 4.39 -13.84 7.87
CA GLU A 96 4.12 -12.60 8.62
C GLU A 96 3.13 -11.71 7.87
N LEU A 97 3.30 -11.60 6.54
CA LEU A 97 2.36 -10.88 5.69
C LEU A 97 0.97 -11.54 5.71
N ALA A 98 0.90 -12.87 5.61
CA ALA A 98 -0.37 -13.61 5.66
C ALA A 98 -1.05 -13.56 7.03
N PHE A 99 -0.29 -13.62 8.12
CA PHE A 99 -0.78 -13.57 9.50
C PHE A 99 -1.31 -12.18 9.88
N ARG A 100 -0.73 -11.11 9.34
CA ARG A 100 -1.22 -9.74 9.55
C ARG A 100 -2.38 -9.34 8.63
N LEU A 101 -2.70 -10.15 7.63
CA LEU A 101 -3.71 -9.88 6.61
C LEU A 101 -4.80 -10.97 6.56
N THR A 102 -5.06 -11.68 7.65
CA THR A 102 -6.31 -12.44 7.78
C THR A 102 -7.46 -11.43 7.70
N THR A 103 -8.14 -11.41 6.55
CA THR A 103 -9.19 -10.41 6.25
C THR A 103 -10.24 -10.32 7.36
N GLY A 104 -10.54 -11.43 8.03
CA GLY A 104 -11.46 -11.47 9.17
C GLY A 104 -10.99 -10.62 10.36
N ASP A 105 -9.70 -10.65 10.69
CA ASP A 105 -9.16 -9.89 11.82
C ASP A 105 -9.12 -8.39 11.51
N ILE A 106 -8.79 -8.00 10.28
CA ILE A 106 -8.85 -6.58 9.84
C ILE A 106 -10.28 -6.05 9.95
N ILE A 107 -11.26 -6.83 9.48
CA ILE A 107 -12.66 -6.40 9.55
C ILE A 107 -13.11 -6.31 11.01
N ASN A 108 -12.77 -7.29 11.84
CA ASN A 108 -13.08 -7.27 13.27
C ASN A 108 -12.42 -6.09 13.98
N ASP A 109 -11.17 -5.75 13.62
CA ASP A 109 -10.45 -4.61 14.19
C ASP A 109 -11.17 -3.28 13.90
N TYR A 110 -11.66 -3.12 12.66
CA TYR A 110 -12.44 -1.96 12.28
C TYR A 110 -13.77 -1.91 13.03
N ILE A 111 -14.51 -3.02 13.01
CA ILE A 111 -15.84 -3.13 13.66
C ILE A 111 -15.72 -2.87 15.17
N GLY A 112 -14.70 -3.44 15.81
CA GLY A 112 -14.42 -3.30 17.23
C GLY A 112 -13.74 -1.97 17.60
N ARG A 113 -13.31 -1.17 16.63
CA ARG A 113 -12.50 0.05 16.83
C ARG A 113 -11.28 -0.18 17.73
N SER A 114 -10.69 -1.37 17.65
CA SER A 114 -9.54 -1.79 18.46
C SER A 114 -8.21 -1.25 17.93
N ASP A 115 -8.17 -0.86 16.66
CA ASP A 115 -6.98 -0.34 15.99
C ASP A 115 -7.01 1.20 15.95
N TRP A 116 -5.92 1.83 16.37
CA TRP A 116 -5.77 3.29 16.35
C TRP A 116 -5.91 3.86 14.93
N MET A 117 -5.55 3.07 13.92
CA MET A 117 -5.61 3.46 12.50
C MET A 117 -7.04 3.72 12.03
N VAL A 118 -8.07 3.25 12.76
CA VAL A 118 -9.46 3.64 12.53
C VAL A 118 -9.69 5.15 12.73
N ASN A 119 -8.91 5.77 13.62
CA ASN A 119 -9.00 7.19 13.97
C ASN A 119 -7.91 8.06 13.31
N GLU A 120 -7.08 7.50 12.42
CA GLU A 120 -5.98 8.24 11.79
C GLU A 120 -6.50 9.37 10.89
N ASN A 121 -7.63 9.15 10.22
CA ASN A 121 -8.26 10.15 9.38
C ASN A 121 -9.50 10.73 10.07
N ALA A 122 -9.33 11.91 10.69
CA ALA A 122 -10.39 12.61 11.40
C ALA A 122 -11.59 13.01 10.52
N ASN A 123 -11.43 12.98 9.19
CA ASN A 123 -12.50 13.29 8.24
C ASN A 123 -13.32 12.04 7.84
N ILE A 124 -12.99 10.83 8.31
CA ILE A 124 -13.70 9.58 7.97
C ILE A 124 -14.54 9.13 9.16
N ASP A 125 -15.85 9.04 8.93
CA ASP A 125 -16.76 8.42 9.88
C ASP A 125 -16.81 6.90 9.74
N TYR A 126 -17.20 6.25 10.83
CA TYR A 126 -17.46 4.81 10.86
C TYR A 126 -18.57 4.44 9.87
N SER A 127 -18.19 3.81 8.76
CA SER A 127 -19.07 3.53 7.63
C SER A 127 -18.52 2.40 6.78
N VAL A 128 -19.32 1.88 5.84
CA VAL A 128 -18.86 0.86 4.88
C VAL A 128 -17.71 1.40 4.01
N GLN A 129 -17.77 2.68 3.63
CA GLN A 129 -16.68 3.30 2.87
C GLN A 129 -15.43 3.56 3.72
N GLY A 130 -15.62 3.89 5.00
CA GLY A 130 -14.52 3.94 5.96
C GLY A 130 -13.84 2.59 6.15
N LEU A 131 -14.61 1.49 6.22
CA LEU A 131 -14.07 0.13 6.26
C LEU A 131 -13.24 -0.19 5.01
N ASN A 132 -13.75 0.15 3.83
CA ASN A 132 -13.01 -0.07 2.58
C ASN A 132 -11.67 0.66 2.59
N LEU A 133 -11.66 1.94 2.98
CA LEU A 133 -10.43 2.73 3.10
C LEU A 133 -9.48 2.17 4.15
N TYR A 134 -10.00 1.72 5.29
CA TYR A 134 -9.18 1.10 6.35
C TYR A 134 -8.49 -0.18 5.86
N ILE A 135 -9.21 -1.07 5.17
CA ILE A 135 -8.64 -2.30 4.61
C ILE A 135 -7.54 -1.96 3.59
N ILE A 136 -7.81 -1.03 2.67
CA ILE A 136 -6.84 -0.56 1.67
C ILE A 136 -5.60 -0.01 2.38
N ALA A 137 -5.80 0.90 3.33
CA ALA A 137 -4.73 1.57 4.03
C ALA A 137 -3.84 0.59 4.80
N LYS A 138 -4.41 -0.37 5.54
CA LYS A 138 -3.66 -1.40 6.29
C LYS A 138 -2.87 -2.31 5.35
N THR A 139 -3.46 -2.66 4.21
CA THR A 139 -2.80 -3.51 3.19
C THR A 139 -1.62 -2.81 2.54
N ILE A 140 -1.81 -1.58 2.05
CA ILE A 140 -0.78 -0.81 1.33
C ILE A 140 0.36 -0.41 2.29
N SER A 141 0.03 0.03 3.50
CA SER A 141 1.04 0.38 4.51
C SER A 141 1.91 -0.82 4.87
N THR A 142 1.31 -2.00 5.02
CA THR A 142 2.03 -3.25 5.29
C THR A 142 2.95 -3.62 4.12
N PHE A 143 2.50 -3.44 2.88
CA PHE A 143 3.33 -3.66 1.70
C PHE A 143 4.55 -2.74 1.69
N TRP A 144 4.37 -1.42 1.84
CA TRP A 144 5.48 -0.47 1.83
C TRP A 144 6.52 -0.79 2.91
N LEU A 145 6.07 -0.99 4.14
CA LEU A 145 6.95 -1.17 5.30
C LEU A 145 7.73 -2.48 5.25
N ASN A 146 7.15 -3.55 4.71
CA ASN A 146 7.80 -4.87 4.70
C ASN A 146 8.54 -5.17 3.41
N ARG A 147 8.05 -4.66 2.27
CA ARG A 147 8.57 -5.04 0.95
C ARG A 147 9.50 -4.01 0.32
N VAL A 148 9.25 -2.73 0.57
CA VAL A 148 9.98 -1.64 -0.10
C VAL A 148 10.97 -0.96 0.84
N TYR A 149 10.50 -0.56 2.02
CA TYR A 149 11.35 0.17 2.95
C TYR A 149 12.38 -0.75 3.63
N PRO A 150 13.62 -0.27 3.83
CA PRO A 150 14.60 -0.98 4.64
C PRO A 150 14.10 -1.21 6.06
N SER A 151 14.51 -2.32 6.68
CA SER A 151 14.07 -2.70 8.03
C SER A 151 14.31 -1.61 9.09
N LYS A 152 15.37 -0.81 8.95
CA LYS A 152 15.65 0.35 9.83
C LYS A 152 14.57 1.43 9.74
N VAL A 153 14.03 1.69 8.54
CA VAL A 153 12.99 2.69 8.30
C VAL A 153 11.67 2.19 8.89
N ARG A 154 11.31 0.92 8.61
CA ARG A 154 10.14 0.29 9.22
C ARG A 154 10.17 0.34 10.74
N ARG A 155 11.33 0.03 11.34
CA ARG A 155 11.48 0.07 12.80
C ARG A 155 11.27 1.48 13.34
N GLY A 156 11.91 2.49 12.76
CA GLY A 156 11.75 3.88 13.21
C GLY A 156 10.32 4.40 13.09
N HIS A 157 9.59 4.01 12.02
CA HIS A 157 8.16 4.30 11.91
C HIS A 157 7.34 3.62 13.01
N ASN A 158 7.55 2.31 13.22
CA ASN A 158 6.78 1.53 14.18
C ASN A 158 7.11 1.86 15.65
N SER A 159 8.32 2.33 15.95
CA SER A 159 8.72 2.77 17.29
C SER A 159 8.31 4.21 17.60
N GLY A 160 7.86 4.96 16.60
CA GLY A 160 7.50 6.37 16.74
C GLY A 160 8.70 7.33 16.71
N ASP A 161 9.88 6.88 16.27
CA ASP A 161 11.06 7.75 16.10
C ASP A 161 10.79 8.83 15.03
N PHE A 162 10.01 8.47 14.02
CA PHE A 162 9.42 9.38 13.03
C PHE A 162 8.13 8.78 12.48
N HIS A 163 7.30 9.59 11.82
CA HIS A 163 6.08 9.12 11.16
C HIS A 163 6.22 9.29 9.64
N ILE A 164 5.82 8.27 8.88
CA ILE A 164 5.77 8.33 7.42
C ILE A 164 4.32 8.57 7.07
N HIS A 165 4.04 9.76 6.54
CA HIS A 165 2.69 10.15 6.15
C HIS A 165 2.22 9.37 4.92
N ASP A 166 0.90 9.15 4.84
CA ASP A 166 0.19 8.66 3.66
C ASP A 166 0.69 7.31 3.10
N LEU A 167 1.17 6.42 3.98
CA LEU A 167 1.50 5.03 3.64
C LEU A 167 0.33 4.22 3.06
N SER A 168 -0.89 4.75 3.12
CA SER A 168 -2.10 4.15 2.57
C SER A 168 -2.25 4.32 1.06
N MET A 169 -1.37 5.08 0.39
CA MET A 169 -1.51 5.46 -1.02
C MET A 169 -0.31 5.00 -1.87
N PHE A 170 -0.56 4.66 -3.14
CA PHE A 170 0.47 4.35 -4.16
C PHE A 170 0.76 5.54 -5.09
N GLY A 171 0.50 6.76 -4.62
CA GLY A 171 0.54 7.98 -5.42
C GLY A 171 1.32 9.10 -4.74
N PRO A 172 1.42 10.27 -5.40
CA PRO A 172 1.99 11.46 -4.79
C PRO A 172 1.14 11.96 -3.62
N TYR A 173 1.73 12.84 -2.81
CA TYR A 173 1.04 13.50 -1.71
C TYR A 173 0.01 14.52 -2.23
N CYS A 174 0.44 15.75 -2.54
CA CYS A 174 -0.41 16.81 -3.06
C CYS A 174 -0.04 17.15 -4.50
N VAL A 175 -1.01 17.69 -5.25
CA VAL A 175 -0.78 18.13 -6.63
C VAL A 175 -1.44 19.48 -6.89
N GLY A 176 -0.66 20.40 -7.47
CA GLY A 176 -1.16 21.63 -8.07
C GLY A 176 -1.31 21.44 -9.57
N TRP A 177 -2.48 21.79 -10.09
CA TRP A 177 -2.85 21.56 -11.47
C TRP A 177 -2.93 22.88 -12.24
N ASP A 178 -2.58 22.82 -13.52
CA ASP A 178 -2.77 23.95 -14.42
C ASP A 178 -4.22 23.98 -14.92
N LEU A 179 -5.00 24.93 -14.41
CA LEU A 179 -6.38 25.12 -14.86
C LEU A 179 -6.43 25.51 -16.34
N GLN A 180 -5.40 26.17 -16.88
CA GLN A 180 -5.36 26.58 -18.27
C GLN A 180 -5.43 25.38 -19.23
N GLU A 181 -4.77 24.27 -18.88
CA GLU A 181 -4.82 23.03 -19.65
C GLU A 181 -6.27 22.54 -19.81
N ILE A 182 -7.03 22.50 -18.71
CA ILE A 182 -8.44 22.08 -18.70
C ILE A 182 -9.29 23.03 -19.54
N LEU A 183 -9.05 24.34 -19.46
CA LEU A 183 -9.81 25.35 -20.20
C LEU A 183 -9.53 25.31 -21.71
N LEU A 184 -8.31 24.95 -22.12
CA LEU A 184 -7.90 24.93 -23.52
C LEU A 184 -8.13 23.57 -24.20
N GLU A 185 -7.94 22.47 -23.47
CA GLU A 185 -7.97 21.11 -24.03
C GLU A 185 -9.23 20.33 -23.62
N GLY A 186 -9.88 20.76 -22.53
CA GLY A 186 -10.99 20.08 -21.89
C GLY A 186 -10.51 19.05 -20.87
N PHE A 187 -11.39 18.11 -20.53
CA PHE A 187 -10.99 17.00 -19.65
C PHE A 187 -10.04 16.07 -20.41
N PRO A 188 -8.85 15.73 -19.85
CA PRO A 188 -7.70 15.25 -20.60
C PRO A 188 -8.01 14.16 -21.62
N ARG A 189 -7.56 14.37 -22.86
CA ARG A 189 -7.63 13.38 -23.94
C ARG A 189 -6.35 12.56 -23.93
N GLY A 190 -6.47 11.24 -23.80
CA GLY A 190 -5.29 10.35 -23.89
C GLY A 190 -5.24 9.25 -22.84
N VAL A 191 -6.14 9.25 -21.85
CA VAL A 191 -6.29 8.12 -20.93
C VAL A 191 -7.27 7.12 -21.53
N GLU A 192 -6.75 5.97 -21.97
CA GLU A 192 -7.56 4.90 -22.55
C GLU A 192 -8.63 4.42 -21.56
N GLY A 193 -9.86 4.24 -22.05
CA GLY A 193 -10.98 3.75 -21.22
C GLY A 193 -11.58 4.78 -20.26
N LYS A 194 -11.18 6.06 -20.32
CA LYS A 194 -11.79 7.15 -19.53
C LYS A 194 -12.58 8.12 -20.40
N THR A 195 -13.66 8.65 -19.83
CA THR A 195 -14.49 9.66 -20.51
C THR A 195 -13.73 10.97 -20.63
N THR A 196 -13.72 11.55 -21.82
CA THR A 196 -13.08 12.83 -22.12
C THR A 196 -14.14 13.88 -22.44
N SER A 197 -13.86 15.16 -22.20
CA SER A 197 -14.77 16.27 -22.55
C SER A 197 -14.05 17.31 -23.39
N ASN A 198 -14.78 17.95 -24.29
CA ASN A 198 -14.27 19.10 -25.04
C ASN A 198 -14.06 20.32 -24.11
N PRO A 199 -13.20 21.28 -24.51
CA PRO A 199 -12.98 22.53 -23.77
C PRO A 199 -14.29 23.23 -23.43
N PRO A 200 -14.41 23.79 -22.23
CA PRO A 200 -15.61 24.51 -21.84
C PRO A 200 -15.77 25.77 -22.72
N LYS A 201 -17.00 25.99 -23.16
CA LYS A 201 -17.55 27.26 -23.61
C LYS A 201 -18.56 27.59 -22.52
N HIS A 202 -18.60 28.75 -21.91
CA HIS A 202 -19.40 29.13 -20.74
C HIS A 202 -18.81 28.83 -19.36
N LEU A 203 -18.95 29.82 -18.48
CA LEU A 203 -18.39 29.83 -17.11
C LEU A 203 -18.85 28.62 -16.32
N ARG A 204 -20.17 28.39 -16.27
CA ARG A 204 -20.77 27.26 -15.55
C ARG A 204 -20.20 25.90 -16.00
N VAL A 205 -19.91 25.73 -17.28
CA VAL A 205 -19.30 24.50 -17.80
C VAL A 205 -17.83 24.38 -17.37
N ALA A 206 -17.08 25.49 -17.40
CA ALA A 206 -15.69 25.53 -16.93
C ALA A 206 -15.60 25.17 -15.44
N LEU A 207 -16.47 25.74 -14.60
CA LEU A 207 -16.57 25.41 -13.18
C LEU A 207 -16.86 23.93 -12.96
N LYS A 208 -17.85 23.35 -13.67
CA LYS A 208 -18.17 21.92 -13.57
C LYS A 208 -17.02 21.01 -14.02
N GLN A 209 -16.33 21.35 -15.10
CA GLN A 209 -15.16 20.56 -15.51
C GLN A 209 -14.02 20.67 -14.49
N SER A 210 -13.78 21.84 -13.91
CA SER A 210 -12.77 22.04 -12.86
C SER A 210 -13.07 21.20 -11.60
N MET A 211 -14.34 21.15 -11.18
CA MET A 211 -14.80 20.29 -10.08
C MET A 211 -14.55 18.82 -10.41
N ASN A 212 -15.05 18.33 -11.55
CA ASN A 212 -14.87 16.93 -11.96
C ASN A 212 -13.39 16.54 -12.00
N TYR A 213 -12.51 17.48 -12.34
CA TYR A 213 -11.07 17.26 -12.42
C TYR A 213 -10.47 17.06 -11.02
N MET A 214 -10.77 17.98 -10.10
CA MET A 214 -10.35 17.86 -8.70
C MET A 214 -10.87 16.58 -8.04
N PHE A 215 -12.14 16.22 -8.27
CA PHE A 215 -12.70 14.97 -7.73
C PHE A 215 -12.01 13.74 -8.30
N THR A 216 -11.82 13.69 -9.63
CA THR A 216 -11.20 12.54 -10.29
C THR A 216 -9.78 12.33 -9.81
N LEU A 217 -8.97 13.39 -9.74
CA LEU A 217 -7.56 13.28 -9.38
C LEU A 217 -7.31 13.20 -7.88
N SER A 218 -8.27 13.59 -7.05
CA SER A 218 -8.25 13.28 -5.61
C SER A 218 -8.27 11.77 -5.31
N LEU A 219 -8.58 10.93 -6.30
CA LEU A 219 -8.49 9.47 -6.18
C LEU A 219 -7.10 8.92 -6.52
N GLU A 220 -6.21 9.76 -7.06
CA GLU A 220 -4.87 9.39 -7.54
C GLU A 220 -3.74 10.04 -6.71
N ALA A 221 -4.07 10.92 -5.76
CA ALA A 221 -3.14 11.54 -4.84
C ALA A 221 -3.71 11.55 -3.40
N ALA A 222 -2.85 11.48 -2.39
CA ALA A 222 -3.29 11.34 -0.99
C ALA A 222 -3.86 12.64 -0.40
N GLY A 223 -3.33 13.77 -0.84
CA GLY A 223 -3.52 15.07 -0.25
C GLY A 223 -4.25 16.07 -1.16
N ALA A 224 -3.93 17.34 -0.94
CA ALA A 224 -4.62 18.48 -1.53
C ALA A 224 -4.52 18.55 -3.06
N GLN A 225 -5.63 18.95 -3.69
CA GLN A 225 -5.72 19.30 -5.11
C GLN A 225 -5.86 20.81 -5.24
N ALA A 226 -4.98 21.47 -5.99
CA ALA A 226 -4.95 22.92 -6.05
C ALA A 226 -5.05 23.48 -7.47
N PHE A 227 -5.77 24.60 -7.62
CA PHE A 227 -5.68 25.48 -8.79
C PHE A 227 -5.09 26.84 -8.40
N SER A 228 -4.21 27.35 -9.26
CA SER A 228 -3.71 28.73 -9.18
C SER A 228 -4.44 29.62 -10.19
N ASN A 229 -4.42 30.94 -9.95
CA ASN A 229 -4.97 31.95 -10.86
C ASN A 229 -6.44 31.69 -11.26
N PHE A 230 -7.24 31.16 -10.33
CA PHE A 230 -8.57 30.62 -10.61
C PHE A 230 -9.52 31.68 -11.17
N ASP A 231 -9.55 32.85 -10.54
CA ASP A 231 -10.34 34.00 -10.98
C ASP A 231 -9.84 34.59 -12.31
N THR A 232 -8.53 34.79 -12.44
CA THR A 232 -7.93 35.36 -13.65
C THR A 232 -8.20 34.51 -14.88
N LEU A 233 -8.05 33.18 -14.77
CA LEU A 233 -8.26 32.25 -15.87
C LEU A 233 -9.74 32.10 -16.26
N LEU A 234 -10.66 32.31 -15.32
CA LEU A 234 -12.11 32.24 -15.57
C LEU A 234 -12.71 33.57 -16.06
N ALA A 235 -12.05 34.71 -15.81
CA ALA A 235 -12.52 36.03 -16.20
C ALA A 235 -12.92 36.18 -17.69
N PRO A 236 -12.22 35.57 -18.67
CA PRO A 236 -12.62 35.63 -20.08
C PRO A 236 -14.00 35.03 -20.35
N TYR A 237 -14.44 34.03 -19.58
CA TYR A 237 -15.76 33.43 -19.71
C TYR A 237 -16.87 34.39 -19.27
N ILE A 238 -16.63 35.11 -18.17
CA ILE A 238 -17.52 36.16 -17.66
C ILE A 238 -17.68 37.27 -18.70
N ALA A 239 -16.55 37.74 -19.26
CA ALA A 239 -16.54 38.80 -20.25
C ALA A 239 -17.23 38.40 -21.56
N ARG A 240 -16.96 37.19 -22.08
CA ARG A 240 -17.56 36.70 -23.33
C ARG A 240 -19.07 36.53 -23.21
N ASP A 241 -19.53 36.00 -22.08
CA ASP A 241 -20.94 35.67 -21.88
C ASP A 241 -21.74 36.88 -21.35
N HIS A 242 -21.09 38.02 -21.13
CA HIS A 242 -21.69 39.26 -20.60
C HIS A 242 -22.43 39.05 -19.27
N LEU A 243 -21.90 38.19 -18.39
CA LEU A 243 -22.56 37.81 -17.15
C LEU A 243 -22.61 38.98 -16.16
N THR A 244 -23.76 39.12 -15.53
CA THR A 244 -23.97 40.04 -14.41
C THR A 244 -23.34 39.49 -13.13
N TYR A 245 -23.17 40.37 -12.13
CA TYR A 245 -22.66 39.95 -10.82
C TYR A 245 -23.52 38.84 -10.18
N ASP A 246 -24.85 38.94 -10.28
CA ASP A 246 -25.76 37.98 -9.67
C ASP A 246 -25.66 36.60 -10.35
N GLU A 247 -25.49 36.56 -11.67
CA GLU A 247 -25.25 35.30 -12.41
C GLU A 247 -23.92 34.66 -12.03
N VAL A 248 -22.83 35.44 -11.98
CA VAL A 248 -21.52 34.93 -11.54
C VAL A 248 -21.57 34.42 -10.10
N LYS A 249 -22.23 35.16 -9.21
CA LYS A 249 -22.41 34.75 -7.82
C LYS A 249 -23.20 33.44 -7.72
N GLN A 250 -24.23 33.27 -8.53
CA GLN A 250 -25.03 32.05 -8.58
C GLN A 250 -24.20 30.85 -9.08
N ASP A 251 -23.42 31.03 -10.13
CA ASP A 251 -22.54 29.99 -10.69
C ASP A 251 -21.45 29.56 -9.68
N ILE A 252 -20.84 30.52 -8.97
CA ILE A 252 -19.85 30.22 -7.92
C ILE A 252 -20.50 29.56 -6.70
N GLN A 253 -21.72 29.96 -6.34
CA GLN A 253 -22.47 29.30 -5.26
C GLN A 253 -22.75 27.83 -5.58
N GLU A 254 -23.25 27.55 -6.79
CA GLU A 254 -23.48 26.16 -7.26
C GLU A 254 -22.18 25.35 -7.19
N TRP A 255 -21.09 25.88 -7.74
CA TRP A 255 -19.80 25.21 -7.71
C TRP A 255 -19.29 24.97 -6.28
N MET A 256 -19.42 25.95 -5.38
CA MET A 256 -19.01 25.81 -3.98
C MET A 256 -19.83 24.72 -3.27
N PHE A 257 -21.13 24.63 -3.51
CA PHE A 257 -21.96 23.58 -2.92
C PHE A 257 -21.57 22.21 -3.45
N ASP A 258 -21.40 22.08 -4.76
CA ASP A 258 -21.01 20.81 -5.39
C ASP A 258 -19.63 20.34 -4.90
N MET A 259 -18.67 21.25 -4.73
CA MET A 259 -17.34 20.95 -4.17
C MET A 259 -17.38 20.40 -2.74
N ASN A 260 -18.45 20.69 -1.99
CA ASN A 260 -18.63 20.29 -0.60
C ASN A 260 -19.54 19.06 -0.43
N VAL A 261 -19.90 18.36 -1.51
CA VAL A 261 -20.62 17.07 -1.44
C VAL A 261 -19.62 15.91 -1.47
N GLY A 262 -19.64 15.08 -0.40
CA GLY A 262 -18.73 13.94 -0.24
C GLY A 262 -19.09 12.74 -1.11
N THR A 263 -18.77 12.79 -2.40
CA THR A 263 -19.10 11.72 -3.37
C THR A 263 -17.93 10.77 -3.67
N ARG A 264 -16.72 11.05 -3.17
CA ARG A 264 -15.53 10.20 -3.41
C ARG A 264 -15.46 9.02 -2.44
N SER A 265 -14.59 8.05 -2.75
CA SER A 265 -14.26 6.92 -1.87
C SER A 265 -13.99 7.39 -0.43
N GLY A 266 -14.65 6.76 0.54
CA GLY A 266 -14.63 7.21 1.95
C GLY A 266 -15.74 8.17 2.35
N GLY A 267 -16.58 8.62 1.42
CA GLY A 267 -17.66 9.58 1.69
C GLY A 267 -17.15 11.00 2.00
N GLN A 268 -15.91 11.30 1.63
CA GLN A 268 -15.27 12.58 1.92
C GLN A 268 -15.37 13.55 0.74
N THR A 269 -15.29 14.84 1.03
CA THR A 269 -14.98 15.83 -0.01
C THR A 269 -13.48 15.77 -0.35
N PRO A 270 -13.09 16.14 -1.57
CA PRO A 270 -11.66 16.33 -1.88
C PRO A 270 -11.13 17.52 -1.08
N PHE A 271 -9.93 17.38 -0.53
CA PHE A 271 -9.24 18.53 0.07
C PHE A 271 -8.75 19.43 -1.06
N THR A 272 -9.32 20.63 -1.19
CA THR A 272 -9.06 21.49 -2.35
C THR A 272 -8.64 22.90 -1.96
N ASN A 273 -7.79 23.48 -2.79
CA ASN A 273 -7.31 24.85 -2.65
C ASN A 273 -7.47 25.59 -3.97
N ILE A 274 -7.97 26.82 -3.90
CA ILE A 274 -7.96 27.76 -5.02
C ILE A 274 -7.20 29.01 -4.62
N THR A 275 -6.45 29.57 -5.55
CA THR A 275 -5.79 30.87 -5.37
C THR A 275 -6.46 31.91 -6.25
N ILE A 276 -6.76 33.06 -5.65
CA ILE A 276 -7.41 34.22 -6.28
C ILE A 276 -6.38 35.33 -6.41
N ASP A 277 -6.25 35.91 -7.60
CA ASP A 277 -5.30 36.97 -7.88
C ASP A 277 -5.87 38.35 -7.49
N ARG A 278 -5.19 39.03 -6.56
CA ARG A 278 -5.59 40.39 -6.17
C ARG A 278 -5.44 41.41 -7.31
N THR A 279 -4.52 41.16 -8.24
CA THR A 279 -4.24 42.01 -9.40
C THR A 279 -3.84 41.14 -10.57
N VAL A 280 -4.14 41.57 -11.81
CA VAL A 280 -3.73 40.87 -13.03
C VAL A 280 -2.26 40.44 -12.96
N PRO A 281 -1.95 39.14 -13.05
CA PRO A 281 -0.58 38.64 -12.97
C PRO A 281 0.33 39.25 -14.03
N LYS A 282 1.60 39.49 -13.69
CA LYS A 282 2.55 40.15 -14.61
C LYS A 282 2.75 39.42 -15.93
N PHE A 283 2.64 38.10 -15.93
CA PHE A 283 2.83 37.25 -17.12
C PHE A 283 1.62 37.27 -18.07
N MET A 284 0.49 37.86 -17.66
CA MET A 284 -0.70 38.06 -18.50
C MET A 284 -0.88 39.53 -18.95
N LYS A 285 0.11 40.40 -18.64
CA LYS A 285 0.11 41.81 -19.06
C LYS A 285 0.88 42.00 -20.36
#